data_AF-A0A815IZE8-F1
#
_entry.id   AF-A0A815IZE8-F1
#
_cell.length_a   1.000
_cell.length_b   1.000
_cell.length_c   1.000
_cell.angle_alpha   90.00
_cell.angle_beta   90.00
_cell.angle_gamma   90.00
#
_symmetry.space_group_name_H-M   'P 1'
#
loop_
_entity.id
_entity.type
_entity.pdbx_description
1 polymer ?
#
loop_
_entity_poly.entity_id
_entity_poly.type
_entity_poly.pdbx_seq_one_letter_code
_entity_poly.pdbx_strand_id
1 'polypeptide(L)'
;MSSLASELASISSPEQQKEFLGNKLFPLVLERVKHPDITSKVTGELLELDNDELCRLIDSHDALSAKIDEVKTEIEACEPSSFPK
;
A
#
# COMPACT_ATOMS: atom_id res chain seq x y z
N MET A 1 -10.79 13.20 -16.56
CA MET A 1 -9.86 12.19 -16.02
C MET A 1 -9.69 12.51 -14.56
N SER A 2 -10.30 11.74 -13.65
CA SER A 2 -10.13 11.98 -12.22
C SER A 2 -8.77 11.47 -11.80
N SER A 3 -7.94 12.35 -11.26
CA SER A 3 -6.65 12.00 -10.65
C SER A 3 -6.87 11.70 -9.17
N LEU A 4 -6.16 10.71 -8.62
CA LEU A 4 -6.33 10.28 -7.22
C LEU A 4 -6.14 11.45 -6.23
N ALA A 5 -5.20 12.35 -6.54
CA ALA A 5 -4.97 13.58 -5.77
C ALA A 5 -6.21 14.49 -5.69
N SER A 6 -7.03 14.56 -6.74
CA SER A 6 -8.27 15.35 -6.73
C SER A 6 -9.35 14.69 -5.88
N GLU A 7 -9.47 13.36 -5.91
CA GLU A 7 -10.38 12.63 -5.02
C GLU A 7 -9.98 12.82 -3.55
N LEU A 8 -8.68 12.69 -3.25
CA LEU A 8 -8.11 12.97 -1.93
C LEU A 8 -8.36 14.40 -1.46
N ALA A 9 -8.19 15.39 -2.34
CA ALA A 9 -8.46 16.80 -2.02
C ALA A 9 -9.94 17.07 -1.74
N SER A 10 -10.83 16.20 -2.22
CA SER A 10 -12.27 16.28 -1.97
C SER A 10 -12.68 15.69 -0.62
N ILE A 11 -11.77 14.98 0.06
CA ILE A 11 -12.00 14.38 1.37
C ILE A 11 -11.53 15.36 2.45
N SER A 12 -12.45 15.80 3.30
CA SER A 12 -12.17 16.80 4.33
C SER A 12 -11.44 16.25 5.57
N SER A 13 -11.55 14.94 5.83
CA SER A 13 -10.96 14.29 7.01
C SER A 13 -9.66 13.55 6.65
N PRO A 14 -8.55 13.80 7.38
CA PRO A 14 -7.28 13.11 7.14
C PRO A 14 -7.36 11.59 7.39
N GLU A 15 -8.21 11.15 8.31
CA GLU A 15 -8.46 9.73 8.55
C GLU A 15 -9.10 9.07 7.32
N GLN A 16 -10.12 9.71 6.75
CA GLN A 16 -10.80 9.22 5.55
C GLN A 16 -9.90 9.23 4.32
N GLN A 17 -8.96 10.18 4.23
CA GLN A 17 -7.96 10.21 3.16
C GLN A 17 -7.10 8.94 3.18
N LYS A 18 -6.62 8.53 4.38
CA LYS A 18 -5.87 7.29 4.54
C LYS A 18 -6.73 6.06 4.26
N GLU A 19 -7.97 6.02 4.73
CA GLU A 19 -8.87 4.91 4.41
C GLU A 19 -9.14 4.78 2.90
N PHE A 20 -9.35 5.90 2.20
CA PHE A 20 -9.55 5.91 0.76
C PHE A 20 -8.31 5.41 0.01
N LEU A 21 -7.13 5.89 0.40
CA LEU A 21 -5.86 5.42 -0.12
C LEU A 21 -5.68 3.92 0.11
N GLY A 22 -5.98 3.44 1.32
CA GLY A 22 -5.87 2.03 1.67
C GLY A 22 -6.76 1.13 0.83
N ASN A 23 -8.01 1.55 0.62
CA ASN A 23 -8.95 0.83 -0.25
C ASN A 23 -8.47 0.76 -1.71
N LYS A 24 -7.76 1.78 -2.19
CA LYS A 24 -7.16 1.78 -3.54
C LYS A 24 -5.86 0.97 -3.61
N LEU A 25 -5.05 1.04 -2.55
CA LEU A 25 -3.72 0.47 -2.51
C LEU A 25 -3.74 -1.04 -2.21
N PHE A 26 -4.67 -1.50 -1.36
CA PHE A 26 -4.84 -2.91 -1.00
C PHE A 26 -4.93 -3.86 -2.21
N PRO A 27 -5.82 -3.65 -3.21
CA PRO A 27 -5.89 -4.54 -4.36
C PRO A 27 -4.62 -4.51 -5.23
N LEU A 28 -3.90 -3.38 -5.27
CA LEU A 28 -2.63 -3.26 -6.00
C LEU A 28 -1.53 -4.08 -5.30
N VAL A 29 -1.47 -4.01 -3.97
CA VAL A 29 -0.54 -4.83 -3.18
C VAL A 29 -0.92 -6.30 -3.29
N LEU A 30 -2.20 -6.64 -3.20
CA LEU A 30 -2.69 -8.02 -3.31
C LEU A 30 -2.34 -8.66 -4.66
N GLU A 31 -2.39 -7.90 -5.75
CA GLU A 31 -1.99 -8.38 -7.07
C GLU A 31 -0.49 -8.73 -7.13
N ARG A 32 0.35 -7.97 -6.41
CA ARG A 32 1.79 -8.22 -6.31
C ARG A 32 2.13 -9.32 -5.30
N VAL A 33 1.47 -9.29 -4.15
CA VAL A 33 1.70 -10.17 -3.01
C VAL A 33 0.61 -11.22 -2.99
N LYS A 34 0.92 -12.43 -3.48
CA LYS A 34 -0.02 -13.56 -3.52
C LYS A 34 -0.48 -14.06 -2.13
N HIS A 35 0.04 -13.47 -1.05
CA HIS A 35 -0.26 -13.83 0.33
C HIS A 35 -1.14 -12.74 0.97
N PRO A 36 -2.42 -13.01 1.26
CA PRO A 36 -3.32 -12.03 1.85
C PRO A 36 -2.86 -11.56 3.24
N ASP A 37 -2.24 -12.45 4.03
CA ASP A 37 -1.68 -12.11 5.34
C ASP A 37 -0.57 -11.06 5.25
N ILE A 38 0.37 -11.24 4.32
CA ILE A 38 1.48 -10.31 4.08
C ILE A 38 0.95 -9.03 3.42
N THR A 39 -0.02 -9.16 2.51
CA THR A 39 -0.65 -8.00 1.83
C THR A 39 -1.24 -7.03 2.84
N SER A 40 -1.98 -7.54 3.83
CA SER A 40 -2.58 -6.70 4.88
C SER A 40 -1.50 -5.96 5.67
N LYS A 41 -0.43 -6.66 6.08
CA LYS A 41 0.71 -6.05 6.78
C LYS A 41 1.40 -4.99 5.92
N VAL A 42 1.78 -5.31 4.68
CA VAL A 42 2.44 -4.38 3.74
C VAL A 42 1.57 -3.16 3.48
N THR A 43 0.26 -3.36 3.27
CA THR A 43 -0.67 -2.25 3.06
C THR A 43 -0.77 -1.37 4.30
N GLY A 44 -0.76 -1.97 5.50
CA GLY A 44 -0.72 -1.25 6.78
C GLY A 44 0.54 -0.38 6.92
N GLU A 45 1.72 -0.95 6.68
CA GLU A 45 3.00 -0.23 6.71
C GLU A 45 3.05 0.91 5.68
N LEU A 46 2.56 0.66 4.45
CA LEU A 46 2.47 1.69 3.42
C LEU A 46 1.51 2.81 3.84
N LEU A 47 0.40 2.48 4.51
CA LEU A 47 -0.56 3.46 5.02
C LEU A 47 -0.01 4.35 6.13
N GLU A 48 1.12 4.01 6.75
CA GLU A 48 1.79 4.88 7.71
C GLU A 48 2.46 6.09 7.04
N LEU A 49 2.78 5.98 5.74
CA LEU A 49 3.35 7.08 4.95
C LEU A 49 2.39 8.28 4.81
N ASP A 50 2.94 9.41 4.36
CA ASP A 50 2.20 10.61 4.05
C ASP A 50 1.26 10.41 2.85
N ASN A 51 0.10 11.07 2.89
CA ASN A 51 -0.90 11.03 1.82
C ASN A 51 -0.30 11.43 0.46
N ASP A 52 0.58 12.43 0.44
CA ASP A 52 1.30 12.88 -0.76
C ASP A 52 2.16 11.77 -1.36
N GLU A 53 2.85 11.01 -0.51
CA GLU A 53 3.73 9.94 -0.94
C GLU A 53 2.94 8.74 -1.44
N LEU A 54 1.90 8.34 -0.69
CA LEU A 54 0.97 7.30 -1.11
C LEU A 54 0.31 7.63 -2.45
N CYS A 55 -0.08 8.88 -2.65
CA CYS A 55 -0.67 9.33 -3.90
C CYS A 55 0.32 9.19 -5.07
N ARG A 56 1.59 9.59 -4.87
CA ARG A 56 2.67 9.38 -5.85
C ARG A 56 2.95 7.91 -6.13
N LEU A 57 2.94 7.06 -5.10
CA LEU A 57 3.12 5.61 -5.25
C LEU A 57 1.97 5.02 -6.08
N ILE A 58 0.71 5.35 -5.77
CA ILE A 58 -0.43 4.81 -6.53
C ILE A 58 -0.44 5.31 -7.99
N ASP A 59 0.01 6.55 -8.23
CA ASP A 59 0.16 7.09 -9.59
C ASP A 59 1.32 6.40 -10.36
N SER A 60 2.36 5.98 -9.64
CA SER A 60 3.55 5.31 -10.19
C SER A 60 3.63 3.84 -9.78
N HIS A 61 3.08 2.97 -10.62
CA HIS A 61 3.06 1.52 -10.39
C HIS A 61 4.46 0.91 -10.19
N ASP A 62 5.51 1.47 -10.78
CA ASP A 62 6.90 1.05 -10.59
C ASP A 62 7.40 1.37 -9.18
N ALA A 63 7.18 2.60 -8.71
CA ALA A 63 7.56 3.05 -7.38
C ALA A 63 6.80 2.30 -6.29
N LEU A 64 5.48 2.09 -6.47
CA LEU A 64 4.69 1.27 -5.56
C LEU A 64 5.21 -0.16 -5.49
N SER A 65 5.54 -0.77 -6.63
CA SER A 65 6.08 -2.13 -6.68
C SER A 65 7.40 -2.25 -5.93
N ALA A 66 8.32 -1.29 -6.12
CA ALA A 66 9.60 -1.29 -5.41
C ALA A 66 9.40 -1.17 -3.90
N LYS A 67 8.48 -0.30 -3.46
CA LYS A 67 8.18 -0.12 -2.04
C LYS A 67 7.50 -1.34 -1.41
N ILE A 68 6.58 -1.97 -2.14
CA ILE A 68 5.96 -3.24 -1.73
C ILE A 68 7.03 -4.30 -1.51
N ASP A 69 7.98 -4.45 -2.44
CA ASP A 69 9.01 -5.48 -2.36
C ASP A 69 9.96 -5.25 -1.16
N GLU A 70 10.31 -3.99 -0.88
CA GLU A 70 11.10 -3.59 0.30
C GLU A 70 10.41 -3.99 1.60
N VAL A 71 9.17 -3.55 1.79
CA VAL A 71 8.37 -3.82 3.00
C VAL A 71 8.04 -5.31 3.13
N LYS A 72 7.68 -5.95 2.02
CA LYS A 72 7.43 -7.41 1.96
C LYS A 72 8.66 -8.17 2.40
N THR A 73 9.84 -7.83 1.87
CA THR A 73 11.11 -8.47 2.22
C THR A 73 11.43 -8.27 3.70
N GLU A 74 11.16 -7.09 4.26
CA GLU A 74 11.36 -6.81 5.68
C GLU A 74 10.44 -7.65 6.57
N ILE A 75 9.15 -7.75 6.22
CA ILE A 75 8.18 -8.59 6.93
C ILE A 75 8.55 -10.07 6.81
N GLU A 76 8.91 -10.54 5.62
CA GLU A 76 9.34 -11.93 5.40
C GLU A 76 10.67 -12.25 6.12
N ALA A 77 11.58 -11.28 6.23
CA ALA A 77 12.83 -11.44 6.96
C ALA A 77 12.62 -11.56 8.48
N CYS A 78 11.61 -10.88 9.03
CA CYS A 78 11.26 -10.97 10.45
C CYS A 78 10.35 -12.17 10.79
N GLU A 79 9.72 -12.80 9.79
CA GLU A 79 8.85 -13.98 9.92
C GLU A 79 9.54 -15.26 9.38
N PRO A 80 10.58 -15.80 10.06
CA PRO A 80 11.30 -16.98 9.57
C PRO A 80 10.51 -18.30 9.62
N SER A 81 9.21 -18.30 9.96
CA SER A 81 8.48 -19.51 10.40
C SER A 81 7.25 -19.93 9.60
N SER A 82 6.86 -19.28 8.50
CA SER A 82 5.58 -19.61 7.85
C SER A 82 5.56 -19.76 6.33
N PHE A 83 6.55 -20.47 5.77
CA PHE A 83 6.47 -21.00 4.40
C PHE A 83 6.81 -22.49 4.34
N PRO A 84 5.82 -23.41 4.46
CA PRO A 84 6.00 -24.75 3.91
C PRO A 84 5.85 -24.69 2.38
N LYS A 85 6.81 -25.33 1.69
CA LYS A 85 6.80 -25.60 0.23
C LYS A 85 5.66 -26.54 -0.16
#